data_AF-A0A366JSG9-F1
#
_entry.id   AF-A0A366JSG9-F1
#
_cell.length_a   1.000
_cell.length_b   1.000
_cell.length_c   1.000
_cell.angle_alpha   90.00
_cell.angle_beta   90.00
_cell.angle_gamma   90.00
#
_symmetry.space_group_name_H-M   'P 1'
#
loop_
_entity.id
_entity.type
_entity.pdbx_description
1 polymer ?
#
loop_
_entity_poly.entity_id
_entity_poly.type
_entity_poly.pdbx_seq_one_letter_code
_entity_poly.pdbx_strand_id
1 'polypeptide(L)'
;MKRLFLFIFLFVLIIPLTVSAEEKEERIILTFDEKIDYELLKHPSIEVHHVFEEYSAVSLTIPSTEREWIKKSPAVKRIDPDPEVRTESTPQMESWGYKSVKADVSKSVGLTGKGVKVGVIDTGIKVDHPDLKVTGGISFVGDQSSYNDDEGHGTHVAGIIGAQDNSFGTVGVAPSVKLYAIKSLDSSGLGNQSDIVAGIDWAIKQDLDIINLSVTANQGSYLLQQVIDRAYSKGIMIVAASGNALTPLSSTTDVLFPARYPSVIAVGSVDAKKVKSSFSYFGPSLELVAPGEDVFSTYSGYVDGVWQDYAIMDGTSMAAPYVAGIAALYKQAYPEKSHKEIRILMQNSAIDLGKKGKDSDYGYGMVQAPHKLAANVFPDIKGGIWYEDEVSYLYSKNLITGYENGYFYPNKPVSRAEAITMIGRALNLSGDLKLTRYSDVPDAHYASGYIETASSKGIVSGFPDGTFKPRNAIIRGDAAIMLDNAFSFAGDVTGKFSDVKENKHYYKAVYSVYSSGIATGYPDGTFKPESNITRAEFAVLLARALEPSFR
;
A
#
# COMPACT_ATOMS: atom_id res chain seq x y z
N MET A 1 -20.37 -86.11 1.82
CA MET A 1 -20.84 -85.78 0.45
C MET A 1 -21.49 -84.39 0.47
N LYS A 2 -21.19 -83.58 -0.56
CA LYS A 2 -21.77 -82.28 -0.95
C LYS A 2 -21.23 -81.00 -0.26
N ARG A 3 -20.41 -80.28 -1.02
CA ARG A 3 -20.08 -78.86 -0.91
C ARG A 3 -21.33 -78.03 -1.23
N LEU A 4 -21.63 -77.00 -0.45
CA LEU A 4 -22.67 -76.01 -0.77
C LEU A 4 -21.99 -74.63 -0.87
N PHE A 5 -22.00 -74.07 -2.08
CA PHE A 5 -21.54 -72.71 -2.38
C PHE A 5 -22.57 -71.70 -1.87
N LEU A 6 -22.13 -70.75 -1.03
CA LEU A 6 -22.94 -69.61 -0.60
C LEU A 6 -22.68 -68.45 -1.58
N PHE A 7 -23.66 -68.14 -2.42
CA PHE A 7 -23.67 -66.95 -3.27
C PHE A 7 -24.10 -65.72 -2.45
N ILE A 8 -23.22 -64.73 -2.36
CA ILE A 8 -23.53 -63.41 -1.77
C ILE A 8 -24.13 -62.56 -2.89
N PHE A 9 -25.42 -62.24 -2.79
CA PHE A 9 -26.11 -61.29 -3.66
C PHE A 9 -25.77 -59.85 -3.26
N LEU A 10 -25.14 -59.12 -4.17
CA LEU A 10 -24.88 -57.69 -4.08
C LEU A 10 -26.19 -56.93 -4.36
N PHE A 11 -26.83 -56.37 -3.34
CA PHE A 11 -27.95 -55.43 -3.50
C PHE A 11 -27.41 -54.05 -3.90
N VAL A 12 -27.62 -53.66 -5.15
CA VAL A 12 -27.39 -52.28 -5.61
C VAL A 12 -28.59 -51.44 -5.16
N LEU A 13 -28.35 -50.54 -4.20
CA LEU A 13 -29.32 -49.55 -3.75
C LEU A 13 -29.44 -48.46 -4.84
N ILE A 14 -30.52 -48.48 -5.62
CA ILE A 14 -30.84 -47.40 -6.55
C ILE A 14 -31.52 -46.28 -5.73
N ILE A 15 -30.77 -45.25 -5.39
CA ILE A 15 -31.32 -44.00 -4.83
C ILE A 15 -31.88 -43.20 -6.02
N PRO A 16 -33.18 -42.84 -6.06
CA PRO A 16 -33.67 -41.94 -7.08
C PRO A 16 -33.07 -40.56 -6.85
N LEU A 17 -32.22 -40.12 -7.77
CA LEU A 17 -31.77 -38.73 -7.88
C LEU A 17 -32.98 -37.89 -8.32
N THR A 18 -33.64 -37.21 -7.39
CA THR A 18 -34.50 -36.07 -7.73
C THR A 18 -33.59 -34.89 -8.06
N VAL A 19 -33.28 -34.73 -9.34
CA VAL A 19 -32.73 -33.49 -9.87
C VAL A 19 -33.88 -32.49 -9.89
N SER A 20 -33.95 -31.59 -8.91
CA SER A 20 -34.74 -30.36 -9.05
C SER A 20 -33.99 -29.48 -10.03
N ALA A 21 -34.45 -29.43 -11.28
CA ALA A 21 -33.97 -28.41 -12.21
C ALA A 21 -34.40 -27.05 -11.66
N GLU A 22 -33.43 -26.21 -11.30
CA GLU A 22 -33.69 -24.82 -10.93
C GLU A 22 -34.28 -24.14 -12.18
N GLU A 23 -35.56 -23.78 -12.11
CA GLU A 23 -36.29 -23.25 -13.25
C GLU A 23 -35.79 -21.84 -13.52
N LYS A 24 -35.26 -21.59 -14.72
CA LYS A 24 -34.64 -20.30 -15.05
C LYS A 24 -35.71 -19.20 -15.06
N GLU A 25 -35.63 -18.25 -14.14
CA GLU A 25 -36.54 -17.11 -14.10
C GLU A 25 -36.03 -15.94 -14.96
N GLU A 26 -36.95 -15.11 -15.45
CA GLU A 26 -36.65 -13.85 -16.14
C GLU A 26 -37.53 -12.71 -15.62
N ARG A 27 -36.96 -11.50 -15.58
CA ARG A 27 -37.67 -10.27 -15.26
C ARG A 27 -38.10 -9.57 -16.54
N ILE A 28 -39.38 -9.20 -16.62
CA ILE A 28 -40.00 -8.66 -17.82
C ILE A 28 -40.93 -7.50 -17.48
N ILE A 29 -41.22 -6.69 -18.49
CA ILE A 29 -42.26 -5.66 -18.48
C ILE A 29 -43.38 -6.13 -19.42
N LEU A 30 -44.56 -6.38 -18.85
CA LEU A 30 -45.78 -6.65 -19.59
C LEU A 30 -46.53 -5.35 -19.85
N THR A 31 -46.87 -5.08 -21.11
CA THR A 31 -47.77 -3.98 -21.49
C THR A 31 -49.09 -4.56 -22.02
N PHE A 32 -50.20 -4.02 -21.57
CA PHE A 32 -51.56 -4.45 -21.95
C PHE A 32 -52.16 -3.51 -23.01
N ASP A 33 -53.13 -3.98 -23.79
CA ASP A 33 -53.70 -3.21 -24.91
C ASP A 33 -54.57 -2.01 -24.49
N GLU A 34 -55.35 -2.16 -23.42
CA GLU A 34 -56.24 -1.11 -22.91
C GLU A 34 -56.04 -0.90 -21.40
N LYS A 35 -56.24 -1.94 -20.59
CA LYS A 35 -56.12 -1.93 -19.14
C LYS A 35 -55.41 -3.18 -18.64
N ILE A 36 -54.82 -3.09 -17.46
CA ILE A 36 -54.13 -4.21 -16.81
C ILE A 36 -55.12 -5.36 -16.55
N ASP A 37 -54.75 -6.57 -16.98
CA ASP A 37 -55.51 -7.78 -16.67
C ASP A 37 -55.03 -8.36 -15.32
N TYR A 38 -55.71 -7.97 -14.25
CA TYR A 38 -55.40 -8.41 -12.90
C TYR A 38 -55.66 -9.91 -12.67
N GLU A 39 -56.48 -10.58 -13.48
CA GLU A 39 -56.66 -12.03 -13.35
C GLU A 39 -55.43 -12.78 -13.88
N LEU A 40 -54.82 -12.28 -14.95
CA LEU A 40 -53.56 -12.82 -15.46
C LEU A 40 -52.44 -12.79 -14.40
N LEU A 41 -52.37 -11.70 -13.62
CA LEU A 41 -51.33 -11.49 -12.60
C LEU A 41 -51.50 -12.37 -11.34
N LYS A 42 -52.64 -13.02 -11.15
CA LYS A 42 -52.88 -13.92 -10.00
C LYS A 42 -52.26 -15.31 -10.18
N HIS A 43 -51.63 -15.59 -11.32
CA HIS A 43 -50.98 -16.86 -11.55
C HIS A 43 -49.86 -17.09 -10.51
N PRO A 44 -49.80 -18.26 -9.86
CA PRO A 44 -48.90 -18.49 -8.73
C PRO A 44 -47.41 -18.39 -9.09
N SER A 45 -47.07 -18.53 -10.37
CA SER A 45 -45.70 -18.40 -10.89
C SER A 45 -45.31 -16.96 -11.27
N ILE A 46 -46.18 -15.97 -11.05
CA ILE A 46 -45.90 -14.55 -11.32
C ILE A 46 -45.58 -13.85 -10.01
N GLU A 47 -44.41 -13.22 -9.95
CA GLU A 47 -44.06 -12.26 -8.91
C GLU A 47 -44.13 -10.84 -9.47
N VAL A 48 -45.09 -10.04 -9.01
CA VAL A 48 -45.23 -8.65 -9.47
C VAL A 48 -44.34 -7.72 -8.64
N HIS A 49 -43.50 -6.93 -9.31
CA HIS A 49 -42.64 -5.92 -8.69
C HIS A 49 -43.27 -4.54 -8.66
N HIS A 50 -43.75 -4.08 -9.83
CA HIS A 50 -44.31 -2.74 -10.00
C HIS A 50 -45.50 -2.75 -10.97
N VAL A 51 -46.52 -1.95 -10.65
CA VAL A 51 -47.70 -1.73 -11.48
C VAL A 51 -47.71 -0.28 -11.94
N PHE A 52 -47.78 -0.07 -13.25
CA PHE A 52 -47.77 1.23 -13.91
C PHE A 52 -49.15 1.49 -14.54
N GLU A 53 -50.13 1.85 -13.71
CA GLU A 53 -51.54 2.02 -14.11
C GLU A 53 -51.74 3.00 -15.29
N GLU A 54 -51.00 4.11 -15.31
CA GLU A 54 -51.11 5.12 -16.37
C GLU A 54 -50.64 4.61 -17.74
N TYR A 55 -49.74 3.63 -17.75
CA TYR A 55 -49.16 3.04 -18.96
C TYR A 55 -49.73 1.66 -19.28
N SER A 56 -50.71 1.19 -18.50
CA SER A 56 -51.24 -0.17 -18.57
C SER A 56 -50.11 -1.21 -18.63
N ALA A 57 -49.13 -1.10 -17.74
CA ALA A 57 -47.94 -1.97 -17.74
C ALA A 57 -47.57 -2.49 -16.35
N VAL A 58 -46.85 -3.62 -16.29
CA VAL A 58 -46.45 -4.30 -15.05
C VAL A 58 -45.04 -4.87 -15.19
N SER A 59 -44.14 -4.58 -14.24
CA SER A 59 -42.84 -5.28 -14.10
C SER A 59 -43.01 -6.49 -13.19
N LEU A 60 -42.56 -7.66 -13.64
CA LEU A 60 -42.74 -8.93 -12.94
C LEU A 60 -41.64 -9.95 -13.27
N THR A 61 -41.44 -10.92 -12.37
CA THR A 61 -40.61 -12.11 -12.59
C THR A 61 -41.50 -13.30 -12.89
N ILE A 62 -41.08 -14.12 -13.87
CA ILE A 62 -41.71 -15.40 -14.22
C ILE A 62 -40.66 -16.47 -14.50
N PRO A 63 -41.00 -17.76 -14.34
CA PRO A 63 -40.27 -18.84 -15.00
C PRO A 63 -40.23 -18.62 -16.51
N SER A 64 -39.07 -18.79 -17.13
CA SER A 64 -38.88 -18.60 -18.59
C SER A 64 -39.79 -19.52 -19.42
N THR A 65 -40.26 -20.63 -18.84
CA THR A 65 -41.21 -21.59 -19.41
C THR A 65 -42.62 -21.00 -19.60
N GLU A 66 -43.02 -20.04 -18.77
CA GLU A 66 -44.35 -19.42 -18.77
C GLU A 66 -44.50 -18.28 -19.80
N ARG A 67 -43.40 -17.82 -20.39
CA ARG A 67 -43.38 -16.70 -21.33
C ARG A 67 -44.32 -16.92 -22.52
N GLU A 68 -44.34 -18.13 -23.09
CA GLU A 68 -45.18 -18.48 -24.24
C GLU A 68 -46.66 -18.61 -23.88
N TRP A 69 -46.99 -18.88 -22.61
CA TRP A 69 -48.37 -18.85 -22.13
C TRP A 69 -48.86 -17.41 -22.01
N ILE A 70 -48.08 -16.52 -21.38
CA ILE A 70 -48.43 -15.10 -21.24
C ILE A 70 -48.61 -14.42 -22.60
N LYS A 71 -47.73 -14.74 -23.57
CA LYS A 71 -47.79 -14.20 -24.94
C LYS A 71 -49.09 -14.55 -25.69
N LYS A 72 -49.77 -15.64 -25.31
CA LYS A 72 -51.05 -16.06 -25.92
C LYS A 72 -52.25 -15.34 -25.31
N SER A 73 -52.07 -14.59 -24.23
CA SER A 73 -53.16 -13.81 -23.64
C SER A 73 -53.57 -12.67 -24.59
N PRO A 74 -54.85 -12.55 -24.97
CA PRO A 74 -55.31 -11.49 -25.87
C PRO A 74 -55.27 -10.10 -25.24
N ALA A 75 -55.05 -10.00 -23.93
CA ALA A 75 -54.91 -8.71 -23.23
C ALA A 75 -53.47 -8.16 -23.28
N VAL A 76 -52.47 -9.01 -23.56
CA VAL A 76 -51.06 -8.65 -23.56
C VAL A 76 -50.67 -8.10 -24.93
N LYS A 77 -50.33 -6.82 -24.96
CA LYS A 77 -49.86 -6.11 -26.14
C LYS A 77 -48.39 -6.41 -26.45
N ARG A 78 -47.55 -6.41 -25.41
CA ARG A 78 -46.09 -6.54 -25.54
C ARG A 78 -45.45 -7.12 -24.30
N ILE A 79 -44.39 -7.89 -24.52
CA ILE A 79 -43.50 -8.42 -23.48
C ILE A 79 -42.10 -7.92 -23.78
N ASP A 80 -41.56 -7.06 -22.93
CA ASP A 80 -40.20 -6.55 -23.02
C ASP A 80 -39.33 -7.15 -21.90
N PRO A 81 -38.01 -7.36 -22.13
CA PRO A 81 -37.11 -7.63 -21.03
C PRO A 81 -37.06 -6.43 -20.08
N ASP A 82 -36.89 -6.69 -18.77
CA ASP A 82 -36.61 -5.68 -17.75
C ASP A 82 -35.11 -5.72 -17.42
N PRO A 83 -34.25 -5.05 -18.20
CA PRO A 83 -32.81 -5.16 -18.04
C PRO A 83 -32.36 -4.53 -16.72
N GLU A 84 -31.43 -5.21 -16.03
CA GLU A 84 -30.74 -4.59 -14.89
C GLU A 84 -30.04 -3.30 -15.34
N VAL A 85 -30.33 -2.21 -14.64
CA VAL A 85 -29.55 -0.98 -14.76
C VAL A 85 -28.42 -1.02 -13.73
N ARG A 86 -27.19 -0.76 -14.17
CA ARG A 86 -26.01 -0.64 -13.31
C ARG A 86 -25.52 0.80 -13.32
N THR A 87 -25.11 1.29 -12.15
CA THR A 87 -24.26 2.48 -12.10
C THR A 87 -22.88 2.08 -12.62
N GLU A 88 -22.40 2.74 -13.68
CA GLU A 88 -20.99 2.65 -14.08
C GLU A 88 -20.13 3.16 -12.92
N SER A 89 -19.52 2.25 -12.14
CA SER A 89 -18.54 2.65 -11.14
C SER A 89 -17.29 3.10 -11.88
N THR A 90 -17.01 4.41 -11.87
CA THR A 90 -15.72 4.91 -12.34
C THR A 90 -14.62 4.29 -11.47
N PRO A 91 -13.60 3.67 -12.06
CA PRO A 91 -12.51 3.10 -11.29
C PRO A 91 -11.79 4.21 -10.52
N GLN A 92 -11.19 3.86 -9.38
CA GLN A 92 -10.37 4.78 -8.62
C GLN A 92 -9.29 5.43 -9.51
N MET A 93 -9.20 6.75 -9.44
CA MET A 93 -8.28 7.56 -10.24
C MET A 93 -7.10 8.03 -9.38
N GLU A 94 -5.90 7.70 -9.83
CA GLU A 94 -4.66 8.20 -9.24
C GLU A 94 -4.33 9.58 -9.83
N SER A 95 -4.24 10.60 -8.98
CA SER A 95 -3.72 11.91 -9.40
C SER A 95 -2.29 11.76 -9.96
N TRP A 96 -1.92 12.53 -10.97
CA TRP A 96 -0.59 12.41 -11.60
C TRP A 96 0.55 12.57 -10.59
N GLY A 97 0.32 13.39 -9.55
CA GLY A 97 1.26 13.62 -8.47
C GLY A 97 1.54 12.36 -7.64
N TYR A 98 0.56 11.47 -7.48
CA TYR A 98 0.66 10.24 -6.70
C TYR A 98 1.84 9.35 -7.17
N LYS A 99 1.94 9.12 -8.48
CA LYS A 99 3.07 8.39 -9.08
C LYS A 99 4.35 9.21 -9.12
N SER A 100 4.24 10.50 -9.40
CA SER A 100 5.40 11.39 -9.52
C SER A 100 6.21 11.49 -8.22
N VAL A 101 5.55 11.34 -7.07
CA VAL A 101 6.20 11.28 -5.76
C VAL A 101 6.49 9.85 -5.27
N LYS A 102 6.27 8.81 -6.09
CA LYS A 102 6.48 7.39 -5.72
C LYS A 102 5.59 6.87 -4.57
N ALA A 103 4.39 7.43 -4.40
CA ALA A 103 3.46 6.94 -3.38
C ALA A 103 2.97 5.51 -3.70
N ASP A 104 2.77 5.20 -4.97
CA ASP A 104 2.47 3.86 -5.50
C ASP A 104 3.56 2.82 -5.13
N VAL A 105 4.84 3.21 -5.25
CA VAL A 105 5.97 2.35 -4.85
C VAL A 105 6.03 2.17 -3.34
N SER A 106 5.77 3.23 -2.56
CA SER A 106 5.74 3.13 -1.09
C SER A 106 4.62 2.19 -0.62
N LYS A 107 3.46 2.26 -1.26
CA LYS A 107 2.34 1.35 -1.03
C LYS A 107 2.71 -0.10 -1.33
N SER A 108 3.42 -0.37 -2.44
CA SER A 108 3.81 -1.75 -2.80
C SER A 108 4.76 -2.41 -1.78
N VAL A 109 5.50 -1.61 -1.01
CA VAL A 109 6.34 -2.06 0.12
C VAL A 109 5.63 -1.99 1.48
N GLY A 110 4.31 -1.74 1.51
CA GLY A 110 3.49 -1.79 2.72
C GLY A 110 3.45 -0.48 3.53
N LEU A 111 3.91 0.63 2.97
CA LEU A 111 3.83 1.95 3.59
C LEU A 111 2.57 2.67 3.12
N THR A 112 1.68 2.96 4.06
CA THR A 112 0.37 3.60 3.82
C THR A 112 0.06 4.71 4.82
N GLY A 113 1.01 5.08 5.69
CA GLY A 113 0.83 6.05 6.78
C GLY A 113 0.14 5.46 8.01
N LYS A 114 0.00 4.13 8.08
CA LYS A 114 -0.71 3.45 9.15
C LYS A 114 -0.15 3.82 10.52
N GLY A 115 -1.05 4.27 11.40
CA GLY A 115 -0.72 4.61 12.79
C GLY A 115 -0.29 6.06 13.02
N VAL A 116 -0.02 6.82 11.95
CA VAL A 116 0.40 8.23 12.03
C VAL A 116 -0.84 9.13 12.08
N LYS A 117 -0.80 10.14 12.96
CA LYS A 117 -1.86 11.15 13.13
C LYS A 117 -1.50 12.42 12.36
N VAL A 118 -2.36 12.83 11.43
CA VAL A 118 -2.16 14.03 10.61
C VAL A 118 -3.31 15.01 10.84
N GLY A 119 -2.99 16.21 11.30
CA GLY A 119 -3.95 17.31 11.45
C GLY A 119 -3.96 18.21 10.22
N VAL A 120 -5.14 18.50 9.70
CA VAL A 120 -5.36 19.45 8.59
C VAL A 120 -5.98 20.72 9.18
N ILE A 121 -5.17 21.78 9.29
CA ILE A 121 -5.62 23.10 9.76
C ILE A 121 -6.09 23.90 8.55
N ASP A 122 -7.41 23.95 8.34
CA ASP A 122 -8.03 24.42 7.08
C ASP A 122 -9.52 24.81 7.27
N THR A 123 -10.34 24.79 6.23
CA THR A 123 -11.81 25.03 6.25
C THR A 123 -12.62 23.91 6.91
N GLY A 124 -11.99 22.81 7.30
CA GLY A 124 -12.65 21.62 7.84
C GLY A 124 -12.40 20.40 6.96
N ILE A 125 -13.06 19.28 7.26
CA ILE A 125 -13.09 18.11 6.37
C ILE A 125 -14.51 17.58 6.33
N LYS A 126 -15.05 17.29 5.15
CA LYS A 126 -16.35 16.62 4.99
C LYS A 126 -16.31 15.23 5.64
N VAL A 127 -16.94 15.11 6.81
CA VAL A 127 -16.82 13.94 7.69
C VAL A 127 -17.50 12.70 7.10
N ASP A 128 -18.55 12.92 6.30
CA ASP A 128 -19.35 11.88 5.64
C ASP A 128 -18.93 11.60 4.19
N HIS A 129 -17.79 12.15 3.73
CA HIS A 129 -17.28 11.89 2.40
C HIS A 129 -16.91 10.40 2.25
N PRO A 130 -17.43 9.66 1.24
CA PRO A 130 -17.29 8.20 1.16
C PRO A 130 -15.83 7.74 1.03
N ASP A 131 -14.98 8.59 0.48
CA ASP A 131 -13.56 8.33 0.24
C ASP A 131 -12.62 8.79 1.38
N LEU A 132 -13.15 9.37 2.46
CA LEU A 132 -12.36 9.85 3.58
C LEU A 132 -12.75 9.18 4.89
N LYS A 133 -11.76 9.03 5.79
CA LYS A 133 -11.98 8.57 7.16
C LYS A 133 -11.42 9.56 8.16
N VAL A 134 -12.28 10.49 8.60
CA VAL A 134 -11.94 11.48 9.62
C VAL A 134 -11.96 10.83 11.01
N THR A 135 -10.84 10.89 11.72
CA THR A 135 -10.68 10.29 13.06
C THR A 135 -11.30 11.16 14.16
N GLY A 136 -11.29 12.48 13.98
CA GLY A 136 -11.85 13.46 14.90
C GLY A 136 -11.52 14.87 14.44
N GLY A 137 -11.92 15.86 15.22
CA GLY A 137 -11.64 17.24 14.86
C GLY A 137 -12.14 18.26 15.88
N ILE A 138 -11.87 19.53 15.58
CA ILE A 138 -12.33 20.69 16.32
C ILE A 138 -12.49 21.88 15.38
N SER A 139 -13.34 22.83 15.75
CA SER A 139 -13.47 24.13 15.09
C SER A 139 -13.08 25.27 16.01
N PHE A 140 -12.38 26.26 15.46
CA PHE A 140 -12.03 27.53 16.08
C PHE A 140 -12.72 28.73 15.40
N VAL A 141 -13.62 28.46 14.46
CA VAL A 141 -14.27 29.49 13.65
C VAL A 141 -15.72 29.67 14.08
N GLY A 142 -16.06 30.89 14.53
CA GLY A 142 -17.40 31.29 14.96
C GLY A 142 -17.93 30.50 16.16
N ASP A 143 -19.27 30.49 16.32
CA ASP A 143 -19.98 29.78 17.39
C ASP A 143 -20.15 28.27 17.09
N GLN A 144 -19.48 27.75 16.05
CA GLN A 144 -19.73 26.43 15.52
C GLN A 144 -18.88 25.36 16.21
N SER A 145 -19.55 24.35 16.77
CA SER A 145 -18.90 23.13 17.28
C SER A 145 -18.51 22.14 16.18
N SER A 146 -18.87 22.40 14.93
CA SER A 146 -18.67 21.48 13.80
C SER A 146 -17.35 21.76 13.09
N TYR A 147 -16.55 20.71 12.90
CA TYR A 147 -15.34 20.72 12.07
C TYR A 147 -15.59 20.24 10.63
N ASN A 148 -16.87 20.14 10.24
CA ASN A 148 -17.26 19.79 8.88
C ASN A 148 -16.88 20.92 7.91
N ASP A 149 -16.52 20.53 6.69
CA ASP A 149 -16.15 21.48 5.65
C ASP A 149 -17.40 22.08 5.00
N ASP A 150 -17.42 23.41 4.92
CA ASP A 150 -18.49 24.21 4.30
C ASP A 150 -17.96 25.10 3.17
N GLU A 151 -16.71 24.88 2.74
CA GLU A 151 -16.07 25.57 1.61
C GLU A 151 -15.56 24.56 0.57
N GLY A 152 -14.86 23.51 1.01
CA GLY A 152 -14.40 22.38 0.18
C GLY A 152 -12.89 22.21 0.09
N HIS A 153 -12.10 23.26 0.31
CA HIS A 153 -10.63 23.26 0.21
C HIS A 153 -9.98 22.30 1.20
N GLY A 154 -10.40 22.31 2.47
CA GLY A 154 -9.87 21.41 3.49
C GLY A 154 -10.16 19.93 3.19
N THR A 155 -11.31 19.62 2.59
CA THR A 155 -11.65 18.27 2.09
C THR A 155 -10.73 17.85 0.94
N HIS A 156 -10.37 18.78 0.05
CA HIS A 156 -9.41 18.52 -1.04
C HIS A 156 -8.00 18.24 -0.53
N VAL A 157 -7.53 19.08 0.38
CA VAL A 157 -6.24 18.90 1.07
C VAL A 157 -6.20 17.55 1.81
N ALA A 158 -7.28 17.17 2.50
CA ALA A 158 -7.37 15.90 3.21
C ALA A 158 -7.32 14.69 2.27
N GLY A 159 -7.94 14.77 1.09
CA GLY A 159 -7.91 13.73 0.07
C GLY A 159 -6.50 13.45 -0.46
N ILE A 160 -5.73 14.49 -0.72
CA ILE A 160 -4.32 14.36 -1.17
C ILE A 160 -3.50 13.60 -0.12
N ILE A 161 -3.74 13.85 1.17
CA ILE A 161 -3.05 13.15 2.26
C ILE A 161 -3.53 11.71 2.38
N GLY A 162 -4.85 11.49 2.45
CA GLY A 162 -5.40 10.24 2.99
C GLY A 162 -6.77 9.82 2.44
N ALA A 163 -7.11 10.16 1.19
CA ALA A 163 -8.20 9.46 0.49
C ALA A 163 -7.94 7.95 0.48
N GLN A 164 -9.00 7.17 0.66
CA GLN A 164 -8.92 5.73 0.90
C GLN A 164 -8.45 5.00 -0.36
N ASP A 165 -7.70 3.92 -0.16
CA ASP A 165 -7.34 3.00 -1.24
C ASP A 165 -8.47 1.99 -1.44
N ASN A 166 -9.31 2.22 -2.45
CA ASN A 166 -10.54 1.45 -2.70
C ASN A 166 -10.82 1.35 -4.21
N SER A 167 -12.07 1.11 -4.61
CA SER A 167 -12.45 0.89 -6.01
C SER A 167 -13.04 2.10 -6.74
N PHE A 168 -13.16 3.26 -6.08
CA PHE A 168 -13.75 4.48 -6.62
C PHE A 168 -12.94 5.72 -6.21
N GLY A 169 -13.32 6.90 -6.74
CA GLY A 169 -12.78 8.16 -6.27
C GLY A 169 -11.29 8.35 -6.55
N THR A 170 -10.51 8.68 -5.52
CA THR A 170 -9.07 8.88 -5.60
C THR A 170 -8.32 8.21 -4.45
N VAL A 171 -6.99 8.20 -4.50
CA VAL A 171 -6.14 7.64 -3.44
C VAL A 171 -5.17 8.69 -2.92
N GLY A 172 -5.13 8.85 -1.61
CA GLY A 172 -4.20 9.74 -0.93
C GLY A 172 -2.80 9.16 -0.89
N VAL A 173 -1.79 10.02 -0.68
CA VAL A 173 -0.39 9.59 -0.54
C VAL A 173 -0.22 8.58 0.60
N ALA A 174 -0.96 8.74 1.69
CA ALA A 174 -0.88 7.92 2.89
C ALA A 174 -2.30 7.48 3.31
N PRO A 175 -2.93 6.54 2.59
CA PRO A 175 -4.36 6.24 2.69
C PRO A 175 -4.81 5.62 4.04
N SER A 176 -3.87 5.29 4.93
CA SER A 176 -4.14 4.71 6.26
C SER A 176 -3.77 5.63 7.42
N VAL A 177 -3.49 6.91 7.18
CA VAL A 177 -3.31 7.88 8.27
C VAL A 177 -4.59 8.08 9.07
N LYS A 178 -4.44 8.56 10.31
CA LYS A 178 -5.55 9.09 11.11
C LYS A 178 -5.67 10.59 10.82
N LEU A 179 -6.62 10.97 9.95
CA LEU A 179 -6.89 12.37 9.62
C LEU A 179 -7.66 13.07 10.75
N TYR A 180 -7.22 14.26 11.13
CA TYR A 180 -7.92 15.14 12.08
C TYR A 180 -8.27 16.46 11.40
N ALA A 181 -9.55 16.84 11.44
CA ALA A 181 -10.05 18.10 10.92
C ALA A 181 -9.89 19.22 11.95
N ILE A 182 -9.10 20.25 11.65
CA ILE A 182 -8.88 21.39 12.56
C ILE A 182 -9.36 22.65 11.85
N LYS A 183 -10.69 22.87 11.87
CA LYS A 183 -11.33 23.98 11.18
C LYS A 183 -10.90 25.30 11.79
N SER A 184 -10.15 26.08 11.02
CA SER A 184 -9.60 27.38 11.41
C SER A 184 -9.80 28.46 10.34
N LEU A 185 -10.49 28.11 9.24
CA LEU A 185 -11.02 29.01 8.22
C LEU A 185 -12.55 28.88 8.11
N ASP A 186 -13.22 29.97 7.81
CA ASP A 186 -14.67 30.06 7.60
C ASP A 186 -15.11 29.57 6.22
N SER A 187 -16.42 29.64 5.95
CA SER A 187 -17.02 29.21 4.70
C SER A 187 -16.62 30.05 3.48
N SER A 188 -15.87 31.13 3.68
CA SER A 188 -15.26 31.94 2.61
C SER A 188 -13.76 31.66 2.47
N GLY A 189 -13.22 30.67 3.18
CA GLY A 189 -11.79 30.36 3.22
C GLY A 189 -10.96 31.39 3.99
N LEU A 190 -11.59 32.23 4.82
CA LEU A 190 -10.91 33.28 5.58
C LEU A 190 -10.76 32.88 7.04
N GLY A 191 -9.68 33.30 7.68
CA GLY A 191 -9.47 33.03 9.10
C GLY A 191 -8.39 33.93 9.71
N ASN A 192 -8.37 33.98 11.03
CA ASN A 192 -7.41 34.80 11.76
C ASN A 192 -6.21 33.96 12.22
N GLN A 193 -5.04 34.58 12.34
CA GLN A 193 -3.87 33.88 12.90
C GLN A 193 -4.11 33.36 14.33
N SER A 194 -5.01 33.97 15.09
CA SER A 194 -5.44 33.46 16.41
C SER A 194 -6.04 32.06 16.34
N ASP A 195 -6.81 31.79 15.29
CA ASP A 195 -7.56 30.55 15.11
C ASP A 195 -6.60 29.45 14.67
N ILE A 196 -5.63 29.80 13.79
CA ILE A 196 -4.48 28.95 13.46
C ILE A 196 -3.65 28.61 14.71
N VAL A 197 -3.36 29.60 15.56
CA VAL A 197 -2.63 29.38 16.83
C VAL A 197 -3.38 28.40 17.73
N ALA A 198 -4.69 28.58 17.88
CA ALA A 198 -5.53 27.68 18.67
C ALA A 198 -5.56 26.26 18.08
N GLY A 199 -5.62 26.15 16.75
CA GLY A 199 -5.49 24.89 16.01
C GLY A 199 -4.20 24.15 16.29
N ILE A 200 -3.06 24.84 16.24
CA ILE A 200 -1.74 24.25 16.53
C ILE A 200 -1.65 23.83 18.00
N ASP A 201 -2.12 24.66 18.95
CA ASP A 201 -2.11 24.29 20.37
C ASP A 201 -3.01 23.07 20.67
N TRP A 202 -4.13 22.93 19.97
CA TRP A 202 -4.95 21.73 20.04
C TRP A 202 -4.25 20.50 19.46
N ALA A 203 -3.60 20.64 18.29
CA ALA A 203 -2.80 19.56 17.71
C ALA A 203 -1.69 19.07 18.65
N ILE A 204 -1.04 20.00 19.37
CA ILE A 204 -0.07 19.69 20.43
C ILE A 204 -0.73 18.87 21.55
N LYS A 205 -1.92 19.27 22.01
CA LYS A 205 -2.66 18.57 23.09
C LYS A 205 -3.13 17.17 22.67
N GLN A 206 -3.44 16.98 21.39
CA GLN A 206 -3.83 15.67 20.84
C GLN A 206 -2.65 14.77 20.46
N ASP A 207 -1.42 15.26 20.65
CA ASP A 207 -0.18 14.53 20.34
C ASP A 207 -0.21 14.03 18.88
N LEU A 208 -0.49 14.96 17.95
CA LEU A 208 -0.45 14.68 16.51
C LEU A 208 1.01 14.58 16.04
N ASP A 209 1.27 13.78 15.01
CA ASP A 209 2.62 13.62 14.45
C ASP A 209 2.96 14.72 13.44
N ILE A 210 1.97 15.12 12.64
CA ILE A 210 2.11 16.04 11.51
C ILE A 210 0.95 17.03 11.48
N ILE A 211 1.26 18.28 11.16
CA ILE A 211 0.29 19.34 10.88
C ILE A 211 0.50 19.84 9.45
N ASN A 212 -0.56 19.83 8.64
CA ASN A 212 -0.60 20.49 7.34
C ASN A 212 -1.31 21.85 7.46
N LEU A 213 -0.67 22.89 6.93
CA LEU A 213 -1.15 24.28 6.87
C LEU A 213 -1.17 24.74 5.42
N SER A 214 -2.28 24.51 4.73
CA SER A 214 -2.50 25.02 3.36
C SER A 214 -3.06 26.45 3.39
N VAL A 215 -2.49 27.30 4.25
CA VAL A 215 -2.92 28.69 4.51
C VAL A 215 -1.73 29.62 4.42
N THR A 216 -1.94 30.86 3.95
CA THR A 216 -0.86 31.84 3.84
C THR A 216 -1.25 33.25 4.30
N ALA A 217 -0.25 33.98 4.78
CA ALA A 217 -0.36 35.38 5.18
C ALA A 217 0.92 36.16 4.81
N ASN A 218 0.74 37.43 4.40
CA ASN A 218 1.86 38.31 4.05
C ASN A 218 2.75 38.66 5.26
N GLN A 219 2.19 38.65 6.47
CA GLN A 219 2.89 38.98 7.70
C GLN A 219 2.76 37.82 8.69
N GLY A 220 3.87 37.47 9.34
CA GLY A 220 3.86 36.59 10.50
C GLY A 220 3.48 37.34 11.78
N SER A 221 3.23 36.60 12.85
CA SER A 221 3.10 37.14 14.20
C SER A 221 3.99 36.37 15.17
N TYR A 222 4.45 37.07 16.20
CA TYR A 222 5.30 36.49 17.24
C TYR A 222 4.66 35.25 17.91
N LEU A 223 3.37 35.32 18.22
CA LEU A 223 2.64 34.22 18.86
C LEU A 223 2.52 32.99 17.94
N LEU A 224 2.27 33.21 16.65
CA LEU A 224 2.23 32.11 15.67
C LEU A 224 3.59 31.41 15.56
N GLN A 225 4.68 32.18 15.54
CA GLN A 225 6.02 31.59 15.55
C GLN A 225 6.28 30.77 16.83
N GLN A 226 5.95 31.32 18.00
CA GLN A 226 6.15 30.63 19.28
C GLN A 226 5.40 29.28 19.36
N VAL A 227 4.14 29.23 18.91
CA VAL A 227 3.37 27.98 18.97
C VAL A 227 3.88 26.94 17.96
N ILE A 228 4.33 27.38 16.78
CA ILE A 228 4.99 26.53 15.78
C ILE A 228 6.28 25.95 16.34
N ASP A 229 7.14 26.78 16.92
CA ASP A 229 8.41 26.34 17.52
C ASP A 229 8.15 25.36 18.68
N ARG A 230 7.09 25.59 19.46
CA ARG A 230 6.65 24.67 20.52
C ARG A 230 6.17 23.33 19.94
N ALA A 231 5.35 23.33 18.89
CA ALA A 231 4.91 22.10 18.22
C ALA A 231 6.12 21.30 17.68
N TYR A 232 7.03 21.98 16.99
CA TYR A 232 8.26 21.39 16.47
C TYR A 232 9.12 20.79 17.58
N SER A 233 9.31 21.52 18.70
CA SER A 233 10.09 21.03 19.86
C SER A 233 9.49 19.77 20.51
N LYS A 234 8.17 19.57 20.38
CA LYS A 234 7.46 18.38 20.85
C LYS A 234 7.46 17.22 19.87
N GLY A 235 8.07 17.41 18.70
CA GLY A 235 8.23 16.37 17.70
C GLY A 235 7.20 16.36 16.58
N ILE A 236 6.35 17.39 16.51
CA ILE A 236 5.34 17.53 15.47
C ILE A 236 5.98 18.15 14.25
N MET A 237 5.89 17.51 13.07
CA MET A 237 6.32 18.11 11.81
C MET A 237 5.24 19.08 11.31
N ILE A 238 5.66 20.29 10.92
CA ILE A 238 4.76 21.30 10.38
C ILE A 238 5.10 21.51 8.91
N VAL A 239 4.12 21.32 8.04
CA VAL A 239 4.23 21.49 6.59
C VAL A 239 3.30 22.61 6.17
N ALA A 240 3.78 23.58 5.39
CA ALA A 240 2.96 24.70 4.95
C ALA A 240 3.21 25.11 3.49
N ALA A 241 2.14 25.57 2.85
CA ALA A 241 2.16 26.11 1.50
C ALA A 241 3.03 27.37 1.41
N SER A 242 3.84 27.50 0.35
CA SER A 242 4.70 28.66 0.15
C SER A 242 3.94 29.93 -0.23
N GLY A 243 2.73 29.80 -0.80
CA GLY A 243 1.86 30.90 -1.21
C GLY A 243 1.68 31.00 -2.72
N ASN A 244 0.60 31.66 -3.13
CA ASN A 244 0.23 31.84 -4.53
C ASN A 244 0.17 33.35 -4.86
N ALA A 245 0.86 33.76 -5.91
CA ALA A 245 0.94 35.14 -6.36
C ALA A 245 -0.15 35.44 -7.38
N LEU A 246 -0.84 36.56 -7.18
CA LEU A 246 -1.83 37.08 -8.15
C LEU A 246 -1.17 37.97 -9.22
N THR A 247 0.11 38.30 -9.05
CA THR A 247 0.91 39.15 -9.95
C THR A 247 2.33 38.58 -10.06
N PRO A 248 3.07 38.89 -11.15
CA PRO A 248 4.45 38.43 -11.30
C PRO A 248 5.32 38.76 -10.09
N LEU A 249 5.99 37.74 -9.54
CA LEU A 249 6.84 37.88 -8.37
C LEU A 249 8.15 38.59 -8.70
N SER A 250 8.60 39.46 -7.79
CA SER A 250 9.94 40.04 -7.85
C SER A 250 10.98 38.96 -7.53
N SER A 251 12.18 39.05 -8.13
CA SER A 251 13.31 38.15 -7.86
C SER A 251 13.86 38.23 -6.43
N THR A 252 13.36 39.17 -5.62
CA THR A 252 13.73 39.36 -4.20
C THR A 252 12.67 38.84 -3.23
N THR A 253 11.60 38.22 -3.73
CA THR A 253 10.51 37.71 -2.91
C THR A 253 10.91 36.36 -2.28
N ASP A 254 10.32 36.05 -1.12
CA ASP A 254 10.50 34.77 -0.42
C ASP A 254 9.12 34.19 -0.06
N VAL A 255 9.06 32.93 0.38
CA VAL A 255 7.79 32.24 0.71
C VAL A 255 6.97 32.96 1.77
N LEU A 256 5.65 32.88 1.77
CA LEU A 256 4.78 33.56 2.74
C LEU A 256 4.80 32.91 4.14
N PHE A 257 4.14 33.52 5.12
CA PHE A 257 3.96 32.92 6.44
C PHE A 257 2.73 32.00 6.46
N PRO A 258 2.73 30.89 7.23
CA PRO A 258 3.77 30.47 8.18
C PRO A 258 4.96 29.71 7.56
N ALA A 259 4.93 29.39 6.26
CA ALA A 259 5.99 28.61 5.60
C ALA A 259 7.40 29.21 5.79
N ARG A 260 7.53 30.54 5.89
CA ARG A 260 8.82 31.22 6.12
C ARG A 260 9.48 30.92 7.47
N TYR A 261 8.75 30.40 8.46
CA TYR A 261 9.37 30.11 9.76
C TYR A 261 10.33 28.91 9.66
N PRO A 262 11.55 28.95 10.25
CA PRO A 262 12.54 27.87 10.11
C PRO A 262 12.06 26.47 10.58
N SER A 263 11.17 26.44 11.57
CA SER A 263 10.58 25.22 12.10
C SER A 263 9.53 24.58 11.17
N VAL A 264 9.17 25.24 10.07
CA VAL A 264 8.17 24.78 9.09
C VAL A 264 8.86 24.28 7.82
N ILE A 265 8.34 23.19 7.26
CA ILE A 265 8.72 22.71 5.93
C ILE A 265 7.91 23.51 4.90
N ALA A 266 8.59 24.44 4.22
CA ALA A 266 7.99 25.29 3.20
C ALA A 266 7.89 24.56 1.86
N VAL A 267 6.67 24.47 1.32
CA VAL A 267 6.38 23.67 0.12
C VAL A 267 5.91 24.53 -1.06
N GLY A 268 6.67 24.50 -2.14
CA GLY A 268 6.33 25.13 -3.41
C GLY A 268 5.66 24.18 -4.39
N SER A 269 5.07 24.73 -5.46
CA SER A 269 4.31 23.98 -6.46
C SER A 269 5.11 23.77 -7.75
N VAL A 270 4.97 22.58 -8.33
CA VAL A 270 5.41 22.24 -9.68
C VAL A 270 4.29 21.60 -10.50
N ASP A 271 4.39 21.72 -11.82
CA ASP A 271 3.53 21.06 -12.80
C ASP A 271 3.96 19.61 -13.07
N ALA A 272 3.19 18.90 -13.91
CA ALA A 272 3.50 17.52 -14.33
C ALA A 272 4.83 17.36 -15.09
N LYS A 273 5.40 18.46 -15.60
CA LYS A 273 6.72 18.50 -16.24
C LYS A 273 7.83 18.85 -15.26
N LYS A 274 7.51 18.96 -13.96
CA LYS A 274 8.43 19.35 -12.87
C LYS A 274 8.94 20.78 -13.02
N VAL A 275 8.22 21.61 -13.77
CA VAL A 275 8.51 23.04 -13.91
C VAL A 275 7.79 23.77 -12.78
N LYS A 276 8.47 24.74 -12.19
CA LYS A 276 7.90 25.57 -11.14
C LYS A 276 6.61 26.27 -11.60
N SER A 277 5.57 26.20 -10.77
CA SER A 277 4.29 26.84 -11.06
C SER A 277 4.41 28.35 -11.10
N SER A 278 3.80 28.99 -12.10
CA SER A 278 3.94 30.45 -12.31
C SER A 278 3.41 31.28 -11.13
N PHE A 279 2.42 30.76 -10.40
CA PHE A 279 1.85 31.41 -9.22
C PHE A 279 2.66 31.15 -7.94
N SER A 280 3.52 30.12 -7.88
CA SER A 280 4.09 29.70 -6.60
C SER A 280 5.12 30.69 -6.09
N TYR A 281 5.06 31.00 -4.79
CA TYR A 281 6.15 31.74 -4.15
C TYR A 281 7.37 30.83 -3.99
N PHE A 282 8.53 31.41 -4.31
CA PHE A 282 9.85 30.78 -4.26
C PHE A 282 10.79 31.71 -3.47
N GLY A 283 11.93 31.19 -3.04
CA GLY A 283 12.92 31.99 -2.30
C GLY A 283 13.83 31.18 -1.38
N PRO A 284 14.74 31.85 -0.65
CA PRO A 284 15.72 31.19 0.21
C PRO A 284 15.13 30.31 1.31
N SER A 285 13.91 30.62 1.77
CA SER A 285 13.24 29.88 2.85
C SER A 285 12.45 28.68 2.33
N LEU A 286 12.31 28.51 1.00
CA LEU A 286 11.73 27.31 0.40
C LEU A 286 12.54 26.06 0.78
N GLU A 287 11.87 24.94 1.02
CA GLU A 287 12.52 23.70 1.40
C GLU A 287 12.30 22.56 0.42
N LEU A 288 11.07 22.31 0.00
CA LEU A 288 10.72 21.25 -0.94
C LEU A 288 9.72 21.77 -1.96
N VAL A 289 9.62 21.09 -3.09
CA VAL A 289 8.49 21.25 -4.02
C VAL A 289 7.72 19.94 -4.17
N ALA A 290 6.46 20.07 -4.54
CA ALA A 290 5.57 18.94 -4.79
C ALA A 290 4.52 19.28 -5.86
N PRO A 291 3.80 18.28 -6.40
CA PRO A 291 2.70 18.49 -7.35
C PRO A 291 1.66 19.48 -6.83
N GLY A 292 1.37 20.54 -7.57
CA GLY A 292 0.36 21.53 -7.18
C GLY A 292 -0.41 22.17 -8.33
N GLU A 293 -0.25 21.66 -9.56
CA GLU A 293 -1.12 21.98 -10.70
C GLU A 293 -1.91 20.74 -11.12
N ASP A 294 -3.15 20.94 -11.57
CA ASP A 294 -4.07 19.91 -12.05
C ASP A 294 -4.23 18.74 -11.04
N VAL A 295 -4.36 19.06 -9.75
CA VAL A 295 -4.43 18.05 -8.70
C VAL A 295 -5.88 17.61 -8.47
N PHE A 296 -6.21 16.42 -8.94
CA PHE A 296 -7.49 15.75 -8.65
C PHE A 296 -7.51 15.25 -7.20
N SER A 297 -8.55 15.58 -6.44
CA SER A 297 -8.78 15.06 -5.09
C SER A 297 -10.27 15.08 -4.68
N THR A 298 -10.56 14.60 -3.47
CA THR A 298 -11.89 14.71 -2.84
C THR A 298 -12.30 16.18 -2.70
N TYR A 299 -13.59 16.47 -2.61
CA TYR A 299 -14.09 17.83 -2.52
C TYR A 299 -15.44 17.86 -1.80
N SER A 300 -15.86 19.06 -1.40
CA SER A 300 -17.14 19.27 -0.70
C SER A 300 -17.68 20.64 -1.07
N GLY A 301 -18.25 20.77 -2.25
CA GLY A 301 -18.78 22.05 -2.71
C GLY A 301 -19.80 21.94 -3.84
N TYR A 302 -20.47 23.06 -4.10
CA TYR A 302 -21.40 23.21 -5.22
C TYR A 302 -20.71 23.88 -6.39
N VAL A 303 -20.68 23.21 -7.54
CA VAL A 303 -20.21 23.78 -8.81
C VAL A 303 -21.36 23.72 -9.80
N ASP A 304 -21.74 24.87 -10.36
CA ASP A 304 -22.83 25.01 -11.33
C ASP A 304 -24.17 24.39 -10.88
N GLY A 305 -24.46 24.47 -9.57
CA GLY A 305 -25.69 23.94 -8.98
C GLY A 305 -25.68 22.43 -8.69
N VAL A 306 -24.56 21.74 -8.91
CA VAL A 306 -24.38 20.32 -8.63
C VAL A 306 -23.37 20.13 -7.51
N TRP A 307 -23.69 19.25 -6.56
CA TRP A 307 -22.75 18.86 -5.51
C TRP A 307 -21.61 18.05 -6.11
N GLN A 308 -20.37 18.43 -5.82
CA GLN A 308 -19.16 17.76 -6.28
C GLN A 308 -18.43 17.13 -5.10
N ASP A 309 -18.25 15.81 -5.16
CA ASP A 309 -17.43 15.05 -4.21
C ASP A 309 -15.95 14.99 -4.64
N TYR A 310 -15.61 15.45 -5.85
CA TYR A 310 -14.24 15.48 -6.33
C TYR A 310 -14.01 16.73 -7.19
N ALA A 311 -12.79 17.27 -7.16
CA ALA A 311 -12.41 18.43 -7.94
C ALA A 311 -10.93 18.41 -8.34
N ILE A 312 -10.60 19.17 -9.39
CA ILE A 312 -9.22 19.49 -9.78
C ILE A 312 -8.93 20.91 -9.28
N MET A 313 -7.82 21.08 -8.55
CA MET A 313 -7.41 22.38 -8.01
C MET A 313 -5.92 22.64 -8.23
N ASP A 314 -5.59 23.93 -8.31
CA ASP A 314 -4.23 24.44 -8.42
C ASP A 314 -3.84 25.21 -7.15
N GLY A 315 -2.61 25.04 -6.70
CA GLY A 315 -2.03 25.85 -5.64
C GLY A 315 -0.92 25.15 -4.87
N THR A 316 -0.10 25.97 -4.22
CA THR A 316 0.84 25.48 -3.18
C THR A 316 0.09 24.81 -2.01
N SER A 317 -1.20 25.13 -1.83
CA SER A 317 -2.14 24.43 -0.95
C SER A 317 -2.34 22.95 -1.30
N MET A 318 -2.19 22.56 -2.57
CA MET A 318 -2.27 21.18 -3.03
C MET A 318 -0.88 20.51 -2.98
N ALA A 319 0.20 21.28 -3.11
CA ALA A 319 1.56 20.77 -2.97
C ALA A 319 1.92 20.38 -1.51
N ALA A 320 1.55 21.22 -0.54
CA ALA A 320 1.79 20.95 0.88
C ALA A 320 1.29 19.57 1.38
N PRO A 321 0.05 19.13 1.09
CA PRO A 321 -0.44 17.85 1.55
C PRO A 321 0.28 16.64 0.96
N TYR A 322 0.90 16.73 -0.23
CA TYR A 322 1.79 15.68 -0.71
C TYR A 322 2.99 15.48 0.24
N VAL A 323 3.61 16.57 0.67
CA VAL A 323 4.74 16.53 1.62
C VAL A 323 4.27 16.04 2.99
N ALA A 324 3.09 16.44 3.47
CA ALA A 324 2.52 15.93 4.72
C ALA A 324 2.23 14.42 4.67
N GLY A 325 1.65 13.93 3.57
CA GLY A 325 1.45 12.49 3.34
C GLY A 325 2.77 11.72 3.30
N ILE A 326 3.78 12.24 2.59
CA ILE A 326 5.11 11.61 2.53
C ILE A 326 5.80 11.61 3.91
N ALA A 327 5.68 12.68 4.68
CA ALA A 327 6.18 12.72 6.04
C ALA A 327 5.54 11.61 6.90
N ALA A 328 4.25 11.31 6.68
CA ALA A 328 3.57 10.21 7.36
C ALA A 328 4.11 8.83 6.93
N LEU A 329 4.40 8.64 5.64
CA LEU A 329 5.04 7.43 5.14
C LEU A 329 6.44 7.25 5.75
N TYR A 330 7.25 8.30 5.84
CA TYR A 330 8.56 8.24 6.51
C TYR A 330 8.43 7.96 8.01
N LYS A 331 7.44 8.56 8.69
CA LYS A 331 7.21 8.29 10.11
C LYS A 331 6.82 6.83 10.35
N GLN A 332 6.00 6.23 9.48
CA GLN A 332 5.71 4.80 9.51
C GLN A 332 6.97 3.96 9.21
N ALA A 333 7.74 4.33 8.20
CA ALA A 333 8.93 3.58 7.80
C ALA A 333 10.02 3.61 8.86
N TYR A 334 10.17 4.72 9.59
CA TYR A 334 11.23 4.98 10.56
C TYR A 334 10.67 5.46 11.92
N PRO A 335 9.93 4.63 12.66
CA PRO A 335 9.22 5.07 13.87
C PRO A 335 10.15 5.62 14.96
N GLU A 336 11.36 5.07 15.05
CA GLU A 336 12.42 5.45 15.99
C GLU A 336 13.14 6.76 15.63
N LYS A 337 13.01 7.25 14.39
CA LYS A 337 13.64 8.51 13.99
C LYS A 337 12.87 9.70 14.51
N SER A 338 13.62 10.71 14.94
CA SER A 338 13.06 12.01 15.28
C SER A 338 12.50 12.71 14.04
N HIS A 339 11.55 13.62 14.24
CA HIS A 339 11.02 14.52 13.21
C HIS A 339 12.13 15.26 12.43
N LYS A 340 13.25 15.63 13.09
CA LYS A 340 14.39 16.28 12.43
C LYS A 340 15.11 15.34 11.47
N GLU A 341 15.34 14.09 11.88
CA GLU A 341 15.96 13.08 11.03
C GLU A 341 15.05 12.71 9.86
N ILE A 342 13.73 12.62 10.08
CA ILE A 342 12.76 12.39 9.01
C ILE A 342 12.78 13.55 8.00
N ARG A 343 12.77 14.80 8.47
CA ARG A 343 12.89 15.99 7.60
C ARG A 343 14.17 15.93 6.75
N ILE A 344 15.32 15.57 7.34
CA ILE A 344 16.59 15.40 6.60
C ILE A 344 16.52 14.25 5.58
N LEU A 345 15.87 13.12 5.92
CA LEU A 345 15.67 12.02 4.97
C LEU A 345 14.84 12.48 3.77
N MET A 346 13.76 13.21 4.01
CA MET A 346 12.92 13.77 2.94
C MET A 346 13.74 14.69 2.02
N GLN A 347 14.53 15.61 2.59
CA GLN A 347 15.43 16.49 1.84
C GLN A 347 16.43 15.71 0.97
N ASN A 348 17.09 14.70 1.55
CA ASN A 348 18.11 13.91 0.84
C ASN A 348 17.52 12.97 -0.21
N SER A 349 16.25 12.60 -0.08
CA SER A 349 15.53 11.73 -1.02
C SER A 349 14.90 12.46 -2.18
N ALA A 350 14.82 13.79 -2.10
CA ALA A 350 14.18 14.62 -3.12
C ALA A 350 14.91 14.49 -4.46
N ILE A 351 14.15 14.56 -5.56
CA ILE A 351 14.72 14.73 -6.89
C ILE A 351 15.19 16.17 -6.98
N ASP A 352 16.51 16.36 -6.96
CA ASP A 352 17.16 17.66 -7.15
C ASP A 352 16.76 18.25 -8.52
N LEU A 353 16.18 19.45 -8.52
CA LEU A 353 15.69 20.17 -9.69
C LEU A 353 16.35 21.54 -9.72
N GLY A 354 16.60 22.07 -10.92
CA GLY A 354 17.25 23.37 -11.07
C GLY A 354 18.75 23.29 -10.84
N LYS A 355 19.29 24.10 -9.93
CA LYS A 355 20.72 24.14 -9.63
C LYS A 355 21.03 23.06 -8.61
N LYS A 356 22.13 22.34 -8.81
CA LYS A 356 22.55 21.26 -7.91
C LYS A 356 22.56 21.71 -6.44
N GLY A 357 21.89 20.95 -5.58
CA GLY A 357 21.75 21.21 -4.16
C GLY A 357 20.61 22.20 -3.85
N LYS A 358 20.53 22.67 -2.59
CA LYS A 358 19.45 23.58 -2.21
C LYS A 358 19.52 24.88 -3.02
N ASP A 359 18.44 25.23 -3.72
CA ASP A 359 18.28 26.51 -4.40
C ASP A 359 16.96 27.21 -4.05
N SER A 360 16.79 28.45 -4.55
CA SER A 360 15.61 29.26 -4.26
C SER A 360 14.40 28.93 -5.13
N ASP A 361 14.59 28.22 -6.25
CA ASP A 361 13.53 27.88 -7.20
C ASP A 361 12.85 26.54 -6.87
N TYR A 362 13.58 25.59 -6.30
CA TYR A 362 13.09 24.23 -6.02
C TYR A 362 13.40 23.74 -4.60
N GLY A 363 14.09 24.54 -3.77
CA GLY A 363 14.52 24.08 -2.45
C GLY A 363 15.52 22.95 -2.61
N TYR A 364 15.34 21.85 -1.86
CA TYR A 364 16.08 20.60 -2.04
C TYR A 364 15.58 19.75 -3.22
N GLY A 365 14.51 20.18 -3.90
CA GLY A 365 13.93 19.49 -5.04
C GLY A 365 12.54 18.90 -4.75
N MET A 366 12.07 18.07 -5.69
CA MET A 366 10.75 17.45 -5.60
C MET A 366 10.77 16.28 -4.64
N VAL A 367 9.95 16.36 -3.59
CA VAL A 367 9.86 15.34 -2.53
C VAL A 367 9.56 13.95 -3.12
N GLN A 368 10.11 12.91 -2.52
CA GLN A 368 9.85 11.52 -2.90
C GLN A 368 9.46 10.70 -1.67
N ALA A 369 8.44 9.87 -1.83
CA ALA A 369 8.00 8.93 -0.83
C ALA A 369 9.07 7.84 -0.57
N PRO A 370 9.16 7.31 0.66
CA PRO A 370 10.11 6.26 1.00
C PRO A 370 9.76 4.97 0.25
N HIS A 371 10.60 4.60 -0.70
CA HIS A 371 10.47 3.36 -1.48
C HIS A 371 11.22 2.18 -0.82
N LYS A 372 11.65 2.34 0.44
CA LYS A 372 12.36 1.34 1.24
C LYS A 372 11.89 1.40 2.70
N LEU A 373 11.70 0.25 3.33
CA LEU A 373 11.50 0.13 4.77
C LEU A 373 12.82 0.42 5.50
N ALA A 374 12.76 0.82 6.79
CA ALA A 374 13.96 1.21 7.53
C ALA A 374 15.10 0.19 7.50
N ALA A 375 16.27 0.73 7.12
CA ALA A 375 17.63 0.19 7.13
C ALA A 375 18.13 -0.56 8.38
N ASN A 376 17.41 -0.53 9.51
CA ASN A 376 17.88 -1.15 10.76
C ASN A 376 16.84 -2.14 11.28
N VAL A 377 16.49 -3.12 10.44
CA VAL A 377 15.71 -4.28 10.87
C VAL A 377 16.34 -5.00 12.06
N PHE A 378 17.68 -4.99 12.11
CA PHE A 378 18.46 -5.57 13.20
C PHE A 378 19.52 -4.57 13.71
N PRO A 379 19.83 -4.54 15.01
CA PRO A 379 20.78 -3.58 15.60
C PRO A 379 22.20 -3.61 15.02
N ASP A 380 22.59 -4.72 14.39
CA ASP A 380 23.92 -4.95 13.81
C ASP A 380 23.96 -4.87 12.28
N ILE A 381 22.87 -4.46 11.65
CA ILE A 381 22.85 -4.05 10.25
C ILE A 381 22.89 -2.53 10.20
N LYS A 382 23.90 -2.00 9.52
CA LYS A 382 24.05 -0.57 9.30
C LYS A 382 23.58 -0.22 7.90
N GLY A 383 22.99 0.96 7.75
CA GLY A 383 22.61 1.49 6.44
C GLY A 383 23.80 1.64 5.47
N GLY A 384 23.54 1.40 4.20
CA GLY A 384 24.48 1.42 3.08
C GLY A 384 25.29 0.13 2.89
N ILE A 385 24.95 -0.98 3.55
CA ILE A 385 25.69 -2.25 3.40
C ILE A 385 25.09 -3.13 2.28
N TRP A 386 25.94 -3.84 1.54
CA TRP A 386 25.58 -4.59 0.32
C TRP A 386 24.49 -5.67 0.45
N TYR A 387 24.14 -6.09 1.65
CA TYR A 387 23.08 -7.10 1.92
C TYR A 387 21.86 -6.52 2.63
N GLU A 388 21.85 -5.21 2.89
CA GLU A 388 20.83 -4.54 3.70
C GLU A 388 19.44 -4.66 3.09
N ASP A 389 19.33 -4.41 1.79
CA ASP A 389 18.06 -4.41 1.06
C ASP A 389 17.45 -5.82 1.05
N GLU A 390 18.25 -6.84 0.73
CA GLU A 390 17.82 -8.23 0.72
C GLU A 390 17.41 -8.75 2.10
N VAL A 391 18.19 -8.41 3.14
CA VAL A 391 17.86 -8.80 4.52
C VAL A 391 16.58 -8.10 4.99
N SER A 392 16.41 -6.82 4.68
CA SER A 392 15.21 -6.07 5.04
C SER A 392 13.97 -6.61 4.34
N TYR A 393 14.10 -6.95 3.06
CA TYR A 393 13.05 -7.61 2.28
C TYR A 393 12.61 -8.92 2.93
N LEU A 394 13.56 -9.82 3.22
CA LEU A 394 13.23 -11.13 3.79
C LEU A 394 12.59 -11.01 5.18
N TYR A 395 13.01 -10.04 6.00
CA TYR A 395 12.40 -9.80 7.29
C TYR A 395 10.96 -9.29 7.16
N SER A 396 10.72 -8.34 6.23
CA SER A 396 9.38 -7.79 5.98
C SER A 396 8.37 -8.87 5.55
N LYS A 397 8.86 -9.94 4.92
CA LYS A 397 8.07 -11.11 4.50
C LYS A 397 7.97 -12.20 5.58
N ASN A 398 8.48 -11.96 6.79
CA ASN A 398 8.58 -12.94 7.88
C ASN A 398 9.36 -14.22 7.51
N LEU A 399 10.29 -14.13 6.55
CA LEU A 399 11.07 -15.29 6.08
C LEU A 399 12.33 -15.49 6.93
N ILE A 400 12.88 -14.40 7.46
CA ILE A 400 14.00 -14.43 8.40
C ILE A 400 13.63 -13.74 9.70
N THR A 401 14.33 -14.12 10.76
CA THR A 401 14.26 -13.50 12.08
C THR A 401 15.68 -13.29 12.59
N GLY A 402 15.81 -12.43 13.60
CA GLY A 402 17.02 -12.29 14.40
C GLY A 402 17.17 -13.46 15.36
N TYR A 403 18.27 -13.46 16.10
CA TYR A 403 18.46 -14.31 17.26
C TYR A 403 17.68 -13.75 18.46
N GLU A 404 17.60 -14.51 19.56
CA GLU A 404 16.83 -14.11 20.75
C GLU A 404 17.22 -12.75 21.32
N ASN A 405 18.48 -12.33 21.12
CA ASN A 405 18.97 -11.01 21.54
C ASN A 405 18.66 -9.88 20.54
N GLY A 406 17.93 -10.16 19.47
CA GLY A 406 17.54 -9.20 18.45
C GLY A 406 18.56 -8.95 17.34
N TYR A 407 19.75 -9.55 17.39
CA TYR A 407 20.81 -9.36 16.38
C TYR A 407 20.62 -10.29 15.17
N PHE A 408 21.14 -9.90 14.01
CA PHE A 408 21.16 -10.75 12.80
C PHE A 408 22.42 -11.61 12.69
N TYR A 409 23.57 -11.10 13.15
CA TYR A 409 24.90 -11.64 12.95
C TYR A 409 25.24 -11.89 11.47
N PRO A 410 25.35 -10.85 10.64
CA PRO A 410 25.51 -10.98 9.19
C PRO A 410 26.74 -11.82 8.78
N ASN A 411 27.85 -11.71 9.52
CA ASN A 411 29.10 -12.41 9.23
C ASN A 411 29.19 -13.80 9.86
N LYS A 412 28.21 -14.23 10.67
CA LYS A 412 28.21 -15.57 11.29
C LYS A 412 27.93 -16.63 10.21
N PRO A 413 28.69 -17.75 10.16
CA PRO A 413 28.35 -18.87 9.30
C PRO A 413 26.93 -19.37 9.57
N VAL A 414 26.15 -19.58 8.51
CA VAL A 414 24.78 -20.11 8.62
C VAL A 414 24.82 -21.62 8.81
N SER A 415 24.06 -22.13 9.78
CA SER A 415 23.94 -23.57 10.02
C SER A 415 22.93 -24.24 9.07
N ARG A 416 23.03 -25.57 8.90
CA ARG A 416 22.08 -26.36 8.09
C ARG A 416 20.63 -26.15 8.53
N ALA A 417 20.36 -26.13 9.83
CA ALA A 417 19.00 -25.92 10.35
C ALA A 417 18.49 -24.51 10.11
N GLU A 418 19.35 -23.48 10.21
CA GLU A 418 18.97 -22.10 9.89
C GLU A 418 18.64 -21.94 8.41
N ALA A 419 19.51 -22.42 7.52
CA ALA A 419 19.32 -22.36 6.08
C ALA A 419 17.99 -23.01 5.65
N ILE A 420 17.70 -24.22 6.14
CA ILE A 420 16.46 -24.92 5.76
C ILE A 420 15.21 -24.30 6.38
N THR A 421 15.33 -23.64 7.54
CA THR A 421 14.21 -22.89 8.12
C THR A 421 13.86 -21.68 7.25
N MET A 422 14.87 -20.96 6.75
CA MET A 422 14.64 -19.81 5.85
C MET A 422 14.03 -20.26 4.51
N ILE A 423 14.57 -21.32 3.89
CA ILE A 423 14.00 -21.91 2.66
C ILE A 423 12.59 -22.45 2.92
N GLY A 424 12.38 -23.13 4.04
CA GLY A 424 11.09 -23.71 4.40
C GLY A 424 10.00 -22.66 4.53
N ARG A 425 10.30 -21.50 5.15
CA ARG A 425 9.39 -20.35 5.18
C ARG A 425 9.13 -19.79 3.78
N ALA A 426 10.19 -19.64 2.98
CA ALA A 426 10.09 -19.11 1.62
C ALA A 426 9.20 -19.97 0.71
N LEU A 427 9.18 -21.29 0.92
CA LEU A 427 8.36 -22.25 0.19
C LEU A 427 7.01 -22.58 0.88
N ASN A 428 6.67 -21.86 1.95
CA ASN A 428 5.47 -22.10 2.77
C ASN A 428 5.32 -23.57 3.22
N LEU A 429 6.42 -24.18 3.66
CA LEU A 429 6.42 -25.54 4.22
C LEU A 429 5.90 -25.54 5.67
N SER A 430 5.29 -26.65 6.11
CA SER A 430 4.91 -26.84 7.51
C SER A 430 6.16 -26.88 8.41
N GLY A 431 6.22 -25.93 9.34
CA GLY A 431 7.22 -25.85 10.39
C GLY A 431 6.83 -26.55 11.70
N ASP A 432 5.67 -27.22 11.73
CA ASP A 432 5.15 -27.86 12.93
C ASP A 432 6.12 -28.91 13.45
N LEU A 433 6.42 -28.82 14.75
CA LEU A 433 7.35 -29.73 15.42
C LEU A 433 6.92 -31.18 15.19
N LYS A 434 7.80 -31.99 14.63
CA LYS A 434 7.51 -33.39 14.31
C LYS A 434 8.75 -34.26 14.43
N LEU A 435 8.54 -35.54 14.70
CA LEU A 435 9.62 -36.53 14.68
C LEU A 435 10.27 -36.54 13.30
N THR A 436 11.59 -36.45 13.28
CA THR A 436 12.35 -36.48 12.03
C THR A 436 12.94 -37.86 11.77
N ARG A 437 13.28 -38.14 10.52
CA ARG A 437 14.06 -39.33 10.13
C ARG A 437 15.52 -39.31 10.58
N TYR A 438 15.99 -38.23 11.21
CA TYR A 438 17.39 -38.02 11.56
C TYR A 438 17.63 -38.23 13.05
N SER A 439 18.65 -39.01 13.38
CA SER A 439 18.93 -39.42 14.77
C SER A 439 19.39 -38.27 15.68
N ASP A 440 19.88 -37.17 15.10
CA ASP A 440 20.40 -35.99 15.80
C ASP A 440 19.46 -34.77 15.76
N VAL A 441 18.23 -34.94 15.28
CA VAL A 441 17.20 -33.89 15.28
C VAL A 441 15.97 -34.35 16.07
N PRO A 442 15.91 -34.02 17.37
CA PRO A 442 14.74 -34.28 18.21
C PRO A 442 13.49 -33.60 17.65
N ASP A 443 12.32 -34.17 17.94
CA ASP A 443 11.01 -33.60 17.58
C ASP A 443 10.81 -32.17 18.13
N ALA A 444 11.29 -31.90 19.34
CA ALA A 444 11.26 -30.59 19.98
C ALA A 444 12.25 -29.57 19.38
N HIS A 445 13.12 -29.95 18.45
CA HIS A 445 14.05 -29.01 17.82
C HIS A 445 13.28 -28.00 16.96
N TYR A 446 13.55 -26.70 17.08
CA TYR A 446 12.78 -25.64 16.40
C TYR A 446 12.64 -25.81 14.87
N ALA A 447 13.63 -26.46 14.24
CA ALA A 447 13.65 -26.72 12.80
C ALA A 447 13.13 -28.12 12.42
N SER A 448 12.71 -28.97 13.35
CA SER A 448 12.33 -30.38 13.09
C SER A 448 11.26 -30.48 12.01
N GLY A 449 10.25 -29.62 12.10
CA GLY A 449 9.15 -29.55 11.14
C GLY A 449 9.60 -29.24 9.71
N TYR A 450 10.43 -28.20 9.57
CA TYR A 450 10.99 -27.80 8.29
C TYR A 450 11.98 -28.82 7.73
N ILE A 451 12.84 -29.39 8.58
CA ILE A 451 13.82 -30.41 8.19
C ILE A 451 13.10 -31.61 7.58
N GLU A 452 12.13 -32.19 8.30
CA GLU A 452 11.42 -33.38 7.80
C GLU A 452 10.62 -33.07 6.54
N THR A 453 9.89 -31.94 6.51
CA THR A 453 9.09 -31.56 5.34
C THR A 453 9.97 -31.30 4.12
N ALA A 454 11.08 -30.58 4.27
CA ALA A 454 11.99 -30.31 3.16
C ALA A 454 12.72 -31.57 2.68
N SER A 455 13.08 -32.48 3.57
CA SER A 455 13.65 -33.77 3.22
C SER A 455 12.67 -34.68 2.48
N SER A 456 11.39 -34.68 2.88
CA SER A 456 10.35 -35.42 2.16
C SER A 456 10.12 -34.92 0.72
N LYS A 457 10.40 -33.63 0.46
CA LYS A 457 10.31 -32.99 -0.85
C LYS A 457 11.61 -33.06 -1.66
N GLY A 458 12.66 -33.70 -1.15
CA GLY A 458 13.97 -33.81 -1.82
C GLY A 458 14.78 -32.50 -1.86
N ILE A 459 14.39 -31.49 -1.08
CA ILE A 459 15.10 -30.20 -1.03
C ILE A 459 16.46 -30.38 -0.33
N VAL A 460 16.49 -31.16 0.74
CA VAL A 460 17.70 -31.43 1.52
C VAL A 460 17.77 -32.89 1.97
N SER A 461 18.98 -33.44 1.96
CA SER A 461 19.27 -34.79 2.45
C SER A 461 20.13 -34.76 3.71
N GLY A 462 20.06 -35.84 4.49
CA GLY A 462 20.97 -36.08 5.60
C GLY A 462 22.25 -36.77 5.14
N PHE A 463 23.07 -37.15 6.10
CA PHE A 463 24.34 -37.83 5.88
C PHE A 463 24.16 -39.35 5.90
N PRO A 464 25.10 -40.12 5.31
CA PRO A 464 25.04 -41.59 5.30
C PRO A 464 25.00 -42.24 6.70
N ASP A 465 25.43 -41.51 7.72
CA ASP A 465 25.39 -41.93 9.13
C ASP A 465 24.00 -41.78 9.79
N GLY A 466 22.99 -41.36 9.03
CA GLY A 466 21.61 -41.18 9.51
C GLY A 466 21.36 -39.85 10.23
N THR A 467 22.34 -38.93 10.22
CA THR A 467 22.23 -37.62 10.86
C THR A 467 21.90 -36.49 9.87
N PHE A 468 21.39 -35.36 10.36
CA PHE A 468 21.20 -34.12 9.59
C PHE A 468 22.31 -33.08 9.85
N LYS A 469 22.95 -33.15 11.02
CA LYS A 469 23.95 -32.21 11.54
C LYS A 469 23.41 -30.77 11.60
N PRO A 470 22.31 -30.52 12.34
CA PRO A 470 21.56 -29.25 12.28
C PRO A 470 22.39 -28.03 12.66
N ARG A 471 23.40 -28.19 13.53
CA ARG A 471 24.26 -27.12 14.03
C ARG A 471 25.48 -26.84 13.15
N ASN A 472 25.79 -27.72 12.18
CA ASN A 472 26.97 -27.54 11.34
C ASN A 472 26.75 -26.37 10.37
N ALA A 473 27.76 -25.53 10.23
CA ALA A 473 27.80 -24.52 9.18
C ALA A 473 27.76 -25.20 7.80
N ILE A 474 27.11 -24.55 6.83
CA ILE A 474 27.15 -25.00 5.44
C ILE A 474 28.19 -24.21 4.66
N ILE A 475 28.77 -24.90 3.67
CA ILE A 475 29.62 -24.28 2.67
C ILE A 475 28.76 -23.67 1.54
N ARG A 476 29.32 -22.71 0.82
CA ARG A 476 28.64 -21.98 -0.27
C ARG A 476 28.15 -22.90 -1.39
N GLY A 477 28.85 -24.00 -1.66
CA GLY A 477 28.42 -25.04 -2.61
C GLY A 477 27.17 -25.79 -2.15
N ASP A 478 27.07 -26.13 -0.86
CA ASP A 478 25.89 -26.79 -0.30
C ASP A 478 24.68 -25.85 -0.29
N ALA A 479 24.90 -24.55 -0.02
CA ALA A 479 23.84 -23.55 -0.14
C ALA A 479 23.29 -23.45 -1.57
N ALA A 480 24.17 -23.52 -2.58
CA ALA A 480 23.75 -23.56 -3.98
C ALA A 480 22.86 -24.79 -4.27
N ILE A 481 23.24 -25.98 -3.79
CA ILE A 481 22.42 -27.20 -3.92
C ILE A 481 21.04 -27.02 -3.28
N MET A 482 20.99 -26.50 -2.06
CA MET A 482 19.72 -26.33 -1.34
C MET A 482 18.77 -25.36 -2.08
N LEU A 483 19.30 -24.26 -2.60
CA LEU A 483 18.51 -23.28 -3.35
C LEU A 483 18.08 -23.84 -4.72
N ASP A 484 18.98 -24.53 -5.43
CA ASP A 484 18.66 -25.12 -6.72
C ASP A 484 17.58 -26.21 -6.60
N ASN A 485 17.67 -27.08 -5.59
CA ASN A 485 16.63 -28.06 -5.31
C ASN A 485 15.30 -27.40 -4.87
N ALA A 486 15.36 -26.27 -4.17
CA ALA A 486 14.19 -25.56 -3.68
C ALA A 486 13.40 -24.86 -4.79
N PHE A 487 14.10 -24.25 -5.75
CA PHE A 487 13.51 -23.33 -6.74
C PHE A 487 13.63 -23.80 -8.19
N SER A 488 14.33 -24.91 -8.46
CA SER A 488 14.49 -25.52 -9.80
C SER A 488 14.94 -24.53 -10.87
N PHE A 489 16.12 -23.95 -10.71
CA PHE A 489 16.58 -22.93 -11.66
C PHE A 489 16.92 -23.52 -13.03
N ALA A 490 16.58 -22.80 -14.11
CA ALA A 490 16.76 -23.26 -15.51
C ALA A 490 18.14 -22.94 -16.09
N GLY A 491 19.16 -22.84 -15.23
CA GLY A 491 20.46 -22.28 -15.57
C GLY A 491 21.35 -23.16 -16.47
N ASP A 492 22.20 -22.51 -17.28
CA ASP A 492 23.26 -23.20 -18.02
C ASP A 492 24.34 -23.73 -17.06
N VAL A 493 24.88 -24.91 -17.37
CA VAL A 493 25.82 -25.67 -16.52
C VAL A 493 27.27 -25.55 -17.00
N THR A 494 27.56 -24.50 -17.78
CA THR A 494 28.87 -24.26 -18.38
C THR A 494 29.85 -23.61 -17.39
N GLY A 495 31.08 -24.16 -17.38
CA GLY A 495 32.09 -23.83 -16.39
C GLY A 495 32.85 -22.52 -16.67
N LYS A 496 33.04 -21.69 -15.64
CA LYS A 496 33.93 -20.51 -15.70
C LYS A 496 34.70 -20.20 -14.42
N PHE A 497 34.38 -20.86 -13.31
CA PHE A 497 35.06 -20.65 -12.03
C PHE A 497 36.24 -21.60 -11.91
N SER A 498 37.40 -21.06 -11.53
CA SER A 498 38.65 -21.82 -11.46
C SER A 498 38.67 -22.87 -10.33
N ASP A 499 37.82 -22.72 -9.32
CA ASP A 499 37.75 -23.55 -8.11
C ASP A 499 36.53 -24.49 -8.05
N VAL A 500 35.71 -24.54 -9.11
CA VAL A 500 34.52 -25.40 -9.21
C VAL A 500 34.81 -26.56 -10.16
N LYS A 501 35.20 -27.72 -9.59
CA LYS A 501 35.59 -28.92 -10.35
C LYS A 501 34.37 -29.79 -10.71
N GLU A 502 34.34 -30.32 -11.93
CA GLU A 502 33.23 -31.13 -12.47
C GLU A 502 32.85 -32.35 -11.62
N ASN A 503 33.83 -32.94 -10.93
CA ASN A 503 33.63 -34.10 -10.07
C ASN A 503 33.08 -33.77 -8.67
N LYS A 504 32.79 -32.50 -8.37
CA LYS A 504 32.26 -32.08 -7.06
C LYS A 504 30.73 -32.13 -7.04
N HIS A 505 30.16 -32.52 -5.90
CA HIS A 505 28.71 -32.70 -5.73
C HIS A 505 27.90 -31.43 -5.95
N TYR A 506 28.49 -30.26 -5.70
CA TYR A 506 27.85 -28.95 -5.92
C TYR A 506 28.02 -28.38 -7.34
N TYR A 507 28.77 -29.04 -8.24
CA TYR A 507 29.16 -28.47 -9.54
C TYR A 507 27.96 -27.93 -10.33
N LYS A 508 26.93 -28.76 -10.51
CA LYS A 508 25.75 -28.39 -11.31
C LYS A 508 24.97 -27.24 -10.67
N ALA A 509 24.69 -27.35 -9.38
CA ALA A 509 23.92 -26.37 -8.65
C ALA A 509 24.60 -24.99 -8.64
N VAL A 510 25.94 -24.95 -8.50
CA VAL A 510 26.72 -23.70 -8.55
C VAL A 510 26.51 -22.94 -9.86
N TYR A 511 26.55 -23.65 -10.99
CA TYR A 511 26.34 -23.01 -12.30
C TYR A 511 24.87 -22.68 -12.55
N SER A 512 23.95 -23.48 -12.04
CA SER A 512 22.51 -23.20 -12.09
C SER A 512 22.15 -21.89 -11.37
N VAL A 513 22.61 -21.71 -10.12
CA VAL A 513 22.36 -20.47 -9.36
C VAL A 513 23.12 -19.27 -9.95
N TYR A 514 24.30 -19.50 -10.52
CA TYR A 514 25.08 -18.43 -11.15
C TYR A 514 24.42 -17.89 -12.42
N SER A 515 24.08 -18.78 -13.37
CA SER A 515 23.49 -18.39 -14.66
C SER A 515 22.09 -17.81 -14.53
N SER A 516 21.40 -18.11 -13.42
CA SER A 516 20.09 -17.54 -13.08
C SER A 516 20.16 -16.18 -12.36
N GLY A 517 21.36 -15.61 -12.20
CA GLY A 517 21.58 -14.33 -11.53
C GLY A 517 21.41 -14.37 -10.00
N ILE A 518 21.31 -15.57 -9.40
CA ILE A 518 21.10 -15.72 -7.96
C ILE A 518 22.43 -15.52 -7.22
N ALA A 519 23.47 -16.20 -7.68
CA ALA A 519 24.80 -16.09 -7.09
C ALA A 519 25.77 -15.37 -8.03
N THR A 520 26.68 -14.60 -7.46
CA THR A 520 27.84 -14.03 -8.16
C THR A 520 29.13 -14.73 -7.70
N GLY A 521 30.13 -14.72 -8.58
CA GLY A 521 31.49 -15.10 -8.23
C GLY A 521 32.27 -13.93 -7.64
N TYR A 522 33.48 -14.21 -7.19
CA TYR A 522 34.40 -13.21 -6.66
C TYR A 522 35.25 -12.59 -7.77
N PRO A 523 35.80 -11.36 -7.57
CA PRO A 523 36.64 -10.69 -8.56
C PRO A 523 37.89 -11.48 -8.99
N ASP A 524 38.34 -12.42 -8.17
CA ASP A 524 39.46 -13.33 -8.44
C ASP A 524 39.09 -14.50 -9.38
N GLY A 525 37.86 -14.53 -9.91
CA GLY A 525 37.38 -15.57 -10.81
C GLY A 525 36.96 -16.88 -10.11
N THR A 526 36.83 -16.87 -8.79
CA THR A 526 36.41 -18.04 -7.99
C THR A 526 34.94 -17.96 -7.56
N PHE A 527 34.37 -19.10 -7.17
CA PHE A 527 33.06 -19.17 -6.50
C PHE A 527 33.19 -19.41 -4.98
N LYS A 528 34.32 -19.94 -4.51
CA LYS A 528 34.60 -20.36 -3.14
C LYS A 528 33.60 -21.38 -2.59
N PRO A 529 33.30 -22.49 -3.32
CA PRO A 529 32.24 -23.42 -2.94
C PRO A 529 32.51 -24.16 -1.63
N GLU A 530 33.78 -24.33 -1.26
CA GLU A 530 34.22 -25.04 -0.03
C GLU A 530 34.34 -24.10 1.18
N SER A 531 34.09 -22.80 1.01
CA SER A 531 34.10 -21.83 2.12
C SER A 531 32.74 -21.80 2.80
N ASN A 532 32.72 -21.63 4.13
CA ASN A 532 31.49 -21.39 4.86
C ASN A 532 30.78 -20.15 4.33
N ILE A 533 29.48 -20.27 4.07
CA ILE A 533 28.66 -19.12 3.68
C ILE A 533 28.17 -18.40 4.94
N THR A 534 28.26 -17.08 4.92
CA THR A 534 27.74 -16.24 6.01
C THR A 534 26.22 -16.15 5.94
N ARG A 535 25.59 -15.78 7.06
CA ARG A 535 24.15 -15.59 7.13
C ARG A 535 23.65 -14.48 6.19
N ALA A 536 24.43 -13.41 6.04
CA ALA A 536 24.12 -12.34 5.07
C ALA A 536 24.22 -12.82 3.62
N GLU A 537 25.29 -13.53 3.25
CA GLU A 537 25.41 -14.10 1.90
C GLU A 537 24.27 -15.06 1.58
N PHE A 538 23.90 -15.94 2.52
CA PHE A 538 22.77 -16.85 2.32
C PHE A 538 21.44 -16.09 2.15
N ALA A 539 21.19 -15.07 2.97
CA ALA A 539 20.01 -14.22 2.86
C ALA A 539 19.93 -13.52 1.49
N VAL A 540 21.05 -13.00 0.98
CA VAL A 540 21.10 -12.38 -0.35
C VAL A 540 20.75 -13.37 -1.46
N LEU A 541 21.30 -14.58 -1.42
CA LEU A 541 20.97 -15.62 -2.41
C LEU A 541 19.47 -15.99 -2.35
N LEU A 542 18.91 -16.11 -1.15
CA LEU A 542 17.50 -16.42 -0.97
C LEU A 542 16.58 -15.29 -1.45
N ALA A 543 16.91 -14.04 -1.14
CA ALA A 543 16.15 -12.87 -1.60
C ALA A 543 16.13 -12.79 -3.13
N ARG A 544 17.28 -12.99 -3.79
CA ARG A 544 17.36 -13.05 -5.26
C ARG A 544 16.57 -14.20 -5.86
N ALA A 545 16.52 -15.35 -5.18
CA ALA A 545 15.69 -16.47 -5.63
C ALA A 545 14.20 -16.10 -5.66
N LEU A 546 13.75 -15.28 -4.71
CA LEU A 546 12.34 -14.90 -4.54
C LEU A 546 11.92 -13.66 -5.33
N GLU A 547 12.82 -12.68 -5.49
CA GLU A 547 12.50 -11.36 -6.01
C GLU A 547 13.49 -10.98 -7.13
N PRO A 548 13.05 -11.00 -8.41
CA PRO A 548 13.90 -10.70 -9.55
C PRO A 548 14.55 -9.31 -9.53
N SER A 549 13.97 -8.33 -8.85
CA SER A 549 14.54 -6.98 -8.77
C SER A 549 15.87 -6.86 -8.01
N PHE A 550 16.29 -7.91 -7.29
CA PHE A 550 17.61 -7.98 -6.63
C PHE A 550 18.74 -8.56 -7.49
N ARG A 551 18.45 -8.97 -8.74
CA ARG A 551 19.39 -9.68 -9.63
C ARG A 551 20.18 -8.75 -10.54
#